data_AF-A0A5A7MCK3-F1
#
_entry.id   AF-A0A5A7MCK3-F1
#
_cell.length_a   1.000
_cell.length_b   1.000
_cell.length_c   1.000
_cell.angle_alpha   90.00
_cell.angle_beta   90.00
_cell.angle_gamma   90.00
#
_symmetry.space_group_name_H-M   'P 1'
#
loop_
_entity.id
_entity.type
_entity.pdbx_description
1 polymer ?
#
loop_
_entity_poly.entity_id
_entity_poly.type
_entity_poly.pdbx_seq_one_letter_code
_entity_poly.pdbx_strand_id
1 'polypeptide(L)'
;MFPQRLDAPEAYAIAQALMHGYNQHYRMFSAEAARAKQRFETLDWPGQQRAQRERIEFYDRQVRACIQRLEEEFAASLQSMAVWQQVKLHYIGLMVDHLQPELAETFFNSVTTKILHRTHFQNDFIFVRAAVSTEYLENTAPGAVPIYRAYYPGNLAQLEGTLQSLFEQLQLQCRFEDLQRDVHLLAERIRERLAGLTLRANFQLQVLSSLFYRNKGAYLVGKIITGYTELPLAIPILHGEKEQLILHAALFGEDDLHALFSFARAYFMVDMEVPSAYVSFLRSLMPRKPKAEIYNALGLAKQGKTLFYRDFLHHLRHSSDQLRIAPGIKGLVMLVFDLPSFPYVFKLIKDRIASSKDVSRPQVKAKYQLVKKHDRGGRMADTMEYSLVAFPKERFSDELLAELHAQAPEQIEISDRDGDGQMEVIISHLYIERRLVPLNLFLMECLAEADTKPERRAAMERAILEYGNAIKDLVATNIFPGDMLWKNFGVTRGGKVVFYDYDEIEYLTDCNFREVPQPRTEEEEMSGDIWYSVGPRDVFPETFGPFLLGHPAVRDIFMRHHADLLEAEFWRGHQSRIRDGHFLDVFPYERSRFLHAGDAGLDTQRFEIPANSLA
;
A
#
# COMPACT_ATOMS: atom_id res chain seq x y z
N MET A 1 -7.40 13.71 -36.22
CA MET A 1 -8.66 14.16 -36.85
C MET A 1 -9.78 13.30 -36.28
N PHE A 2 -10.79 13.87 -35.63
CA PHE A 2 -11.88 13.09 -35.01
C PHE A 2 -12.71 12.39 -36.09
N PRO A 3 -13.02 11.08 -35.98
CA PRO A 3 -13.77 10.37 -37.01
C PRO A 3 -15.21 10.89 -37.06
N GLN A 4 -15.62 11.45 -38.21
CA GLN A 4 -16.97 11.97 -38.42
C GLN A 4 -17.99 10.87 -38.74
N ARG A 5 -17.53 9.67 -39.08
CA ARG A 5 -18.35 8.48 -39.39
C ARG A 5 -17.72 7.26 -38.72
N LEU A 6 -18.57 6.34 -38.25
CA LEU A 6 -18.18 5.03 -37.73
C LEU A 6 -18.43 4.00 -38.83
N ASP A 7 -17.43 3.75 -39.65
CA ASP A 7 -17.50 2.95 -40.89
C ASP A 7 -16.58 1.72 -40.89
N ALA A 8 -15.83 1.47 -39.80
CA ALA A 8 -15.06 0.26 -39.60
C ALA A 8 -15.89 -0.79 -38.83
N PRO A 9 -16.53 -1.78 -39.50
CA PRO A 9 -17.39 -2.76 -38.84
C PRO A 9 -16.66 -3.60 -37.78
N GLU A 10 -15.36 -3.85 -37.97
CA GLU A 10 -14.50 -4.56 -37.03
C GLU A 10 -14.29 -3.80 -35.71
N ALA A 11 -14.40 -2.47 -35.72
CA ALA A 11 -14.12 -1.64 -34.54
C ALA A 11 -15.09 -1.93 -33.39
N TYR A 12 -16.36 -2.19 -33.71
CA TYR A 12 -17.36 -2.56 -32.71
C TYR A 12 -17.08 -3.94 -32.10
N ALA A 13 -16.70 -4.92 -32.92
CA ALA A 13 -16.38 -6.27 -32.46
C ALA A 13 -15.14 -6.26 -31.54
N ILE A 14 -14.10 -5.49 -31.87
CA ILE A 14 -12.93 -5.28 -31.02
C ILE A 14 -13.33 -4.64 -29.68
N ALA A 15 -14.17 -3.60 -29.71
CA ALA A 15 -14.65 -2.94 -28.48
C ALA A 15 -15.45 -3.91 -27.58
N GLN A 16 -16.29 -4.77 -28.17
CA GLN A 16 -17.00 -5.81 -27.43
C GLN A 16 -16.04 -6.86 -26.83
N ALA A 17 -15.03 -7.29 -27.58
CA ALA A 17 -14.02 -8.23 -27.09
C ALA A 17 -13.22 -7.64 -25.91
N LEU A 18 -12.83 -6.37 -25.99
CA LEU A 18 -12.19 -5.63 -24.89
C LEU A 18 -13.09 -5.57 -23.65
N MET A 19 -14.37 -5.20 -23.83
CA MET A 19 -15.32 -5.08 -22.72
C MET A 19 -15.59 -6.45 -22.09
N HIS A 20 -15.68 -7.51 -22.90
CA HIS A 20 -15.78 -8.87 -22.40
C HIS A 20 -14.56 -9.27 -21.56
N GLY A 21 -13.35 -8.99 -22.04
CA GLY A 21 -12.11 -9.26 -21.29
C GLY A 21 -12.07 -8.53 -19.94
N TYR A 22 -12.50 -7.26 -19.92
CA TYR A 22 -12.64 -6.49 -18.68
C TYR A 22 -13.69 -7.11 -17.74
N ASN A 23 -14.88 -7.44 -18.23
CA ASN A 23 -15.95 -8.01 -17.42
C ASN A 23 -15.57 -9.37 -16.83
N GLN A 24 -14.85 -10.20 -17.58
CA GLN A 24 -14.30 -11.45 -17.08
C GLN A 24 -13.28 -11.21 -15.96
N HIS A 25 -12.38 -10.24 -16.14
CA HIS A 25 -11.44 -9.84 -15.10
C HIS A 25 -12.15 -9.42 -13.81
N TYR A 26 -13.09 -8.47 -13.90
CA TYR A 26 -13.73 -7.93 -12.71
C TYR A 26 -14.59 -8.97 -11.98
N ARG A 27 -15.26 -9.86 -12.73
CA ARG A 27 -16.02 -10.98 -12.15
C ARG A 27 -15.13 -11.91 -11.31
N MET A 28 -13.93 -12.25 -11.79
CA MET A 28 -13.00 -13.06 -10.99
C MET A 28 -12.45 -12.29 -9.79
N PHE A 29 -12.16 -11.00 -9.95
CA PHE A 29 -11.68 -10.15 -8.87
C PHE A 29 -12.70 -10.04 -7.73
N SER A 30 -13.98 -9.78 -8.05
CA SER A 30 -15.07 -9.71 -7.07
C SER A 30 -15.35 -11.08 -6.45
N ALA A 31 -15.38 -12.16 -7.24
CA ALA A 31 -15.58 -13.50 -6.70
C ALA A 31 -14.50 -13.90 -5.67
N GLU A 32 -13.24 -13.53 -5.92
CA GLU A 32 -12.15 -13.81 -4.98
C GLU A 32 -12.24 -12.95 -3.71
N ALA A 33 -12.71 -11.70 -3.85
CA ALA A 33 -12.96 -10.82 -2.71
C ALA A 33 -14.16 -11.29 -1.87
N ALA A 34 -15.23 -11.81 -2.49
CA ALA A 34 -16.38 -12.37 -1.80
C ALA A 34 -16.00 -13.60 -0.96
N ARG A 35 -15.10 -14.46 -1.46
CA ARG A 35 -14.56 -15.62 -0.73
C ARG A 35 -13.72 -15.26 0.49
N ALA A 36 -13.29 -13.99 0.63
CA ALA A 36 -12.57 -13.54 1.81
C ALA A 36 -13.41 -13.71 3.10
N LYS A 37 -14.74 -13.54 3.00
CA LYS A 37 -15.66 -13.81 4.10
C LYS A 37 -15.57 -15.27 4.57
N GLN A 38 -15.67 -16.22 3.64
CA GLN A 38 -15.59 -17.64 3.96
C GLN A 38 -14.25 -18.00 4.61
N ARG A 39 -13.13 -17.49 4.09
CA ARG A 39 -11.79 -17.74 4.67
C ARG A 39 -11.65 -17.14 6.06
N PHE A 40 -12.18 -15.94 6.27
CA PHE A 40 -12.25 -15.34 7.59
C PHE A 40 -13.09 -16.18 8.56
N GLU A 41 -14.26 -16.66 8.13
CA GLU A 41 -15.15 -17.48 8.96
C GLU A 41 -14.58 -18.87 9.30
N THR A 42 -13.70 -19.41 8.44
CA THR A 42 -13.09 -20.73 8.61
C THR A 42 -11.66 -20.68 9.14
N LEU A 43 -11.17 -19.51 9.57
CA LEU A 43 -9.81 -19.30 10.07
C LEU A 43 -8.70 -19.68 9.06
N ASP A 44 -9.00 -19.66 7.76
CA ASP A 44 -8.05 -20.02 6.69
C ASP A 44 -7.10 -18.85 6.36
N TRP A 45 -6.20 -18.54 7.30
CA TRP A 45 -5.18 -17.50 7.15
C TRP A 45 -4.19 -17.77 6.02
N PRO A 46 -3.67 -19.01 5.83
CA PRO A 46 -2.80 -19.32 4.70
C PRO A 46 -3.52 -19.13 3.36
N GLY A 47 -4.78 -19.55 3.25
CA GLY A 47 -5.59 -19.32 2.06
C GLY A 47 -5.87 -17.84 1.81
N GLN A 48 -6.09 -17.05 2.87
CA GLN A 48 -6.31 -15.61 2.75
C GLN A 48 -5.07 -14.88 2.23
N GLN A 49 -3.88 -15.21 2.72
CA GLN A 49 -2.61 -14.66 2.20
C GLN A 49 -2.35 -15.10 0.75
N ARG A 50 -2.59 -16.37 0.44
CA ARG A 50 -2.45 -16.90 -0.92
C ARG A 50 -3.37 -16.17 -1.90
N ALA A 51 -4.64 -16.00 -1.55
CA ALA A 51 -5.61 -15.27 -2.34
C ALA A 51 -5.18 -13.82 -2.58
N GLN A 52 -4.59 -13.16 -1.57
CA GLN A 52 -4.11 -11.78 -1.69
C GLN A 52 -2.98 -11.66 -2.71
N ARG A 53 -2.04 -12.60 -2.67
CA ARG A 53 -0.94 -12.69 -3.64
C ARG A 53 -1.44 -12.99 -5.05
N GLU A 54 -2.28 -14.01 -5.21
CA GLU A 54 -2.78 -14.43 -6.53
C GLU A 54 -3.65 -13.36 -7.20
N ARG A 55 -4.45 -12.64 -6.43
CA ARG A 55 -5.30 -11.54 -6.91
C ARG A 55 -4.51 -10.43 -7.59
N ILE A 56 -3.27 -10.17 -7.17
CA ILE A 56 -2.39 -9.17 -7.81
C ILE A 56 -2.07 -9.56 -9.27
N GLU A 57 -1.96 -10.86 -9.56
CA GLU A 57 -1.59 -11.37 -10.88
C GLU A 57 -2.77 -11.48 -11.85
N PHE A 58 -4.01 -11.49 -11.34
CA PHE A 58 -5.22 -11.68 -12.15
C PHE A 58 -5.35 -10.66 -13.27
N TYR A 59 -5.07 -9.39 -12.98
CA TYR A 59 -5.18 -8.32 -13.95
C TYR A 59 -4.24 -8.52 -15.14
N ASP A 60 -2.95 -8.73 -14.88
CA ASP A 60 -1.96 -8.86 -15.95
C ASP A 60 -2.17 -10.13 -16.77
N ARG A 61 -2.67 -11.21 -16.14
CA ARG A 61 -3.08 -12.42 -16.86
C ARG A 61 -4.25 -12.17 -17.80
N GLN A 62 -5.28 -11.45 -17.34
CA GLN A 62 -6.46 -11.13 -18.16
C GLN A 62 -6.14 -10.16 -19.29
N VAL A 63 -5.29 -9.16 -19.04
CA VAL A 63 -4.80 -8.28 -20.11
C VAL A 63 -4.07 -9.09 -21.19
N ARG A 64 -3.18 -10.03 -20.81
CA ARG A 64 -2.49 -10.89 -21.78
C ARG A 64 -3.45 -11.77 -22.58
N ALA A 65 -4.41 -12.40 -21.90
CA ALA A 65 -5.43 -13.22 -22.57
C ALA A 65 -6.28 -12.40 -23.55
N CYS A 66 -6.67 -11.18 -23.16
CA CYS A 66 -7.41 -10.27 -24.03
C CYS A 66 -6.58 -9.85 -25.25
N ILE A 67 -5.28 -9.54 -25.06
CA ILE A 67 -4.38 -9.20 -26.18
C ILE A 67 -4.29 -10.37 -27.15
N GLN A 68 -4.03 -11.58 -26.65
CA GLN A 68 -3.92 -12.77 -27.48
C GLN A 68 -5.19 -12.96 -28.32
N ARG A 69 -6.36 -12.87 -27.70
CA ARG A 69 -7.65 -12.96 -28.39
C ARG A 69 -7.80 -11.89 -29.47
N LEU A 70 -7.42 -10.65 -29.17
CA LEU A 70 -7.52 -9.54 -30.11
C LEU A 70 -6.58 -9.71 -31.33
N GLU A 71 -5.38 -10.24 -31.10
CA GLU A 71 -4.46 -10.59 -32.20
C GLU A 71 -4.98 -11.74 -33.05
N GLU A 72 -5.49 -12.81 -32.43
CA GLU A 72 -6.00 -13.99 -33.14
C GLU A 72 -7.28 -13.71 -33.94
N GLU A 73 -8.23 -12.96 -33.38
CA GLU A 73 -9.53 -12.69 -34.00
C GLU A 73 -9.49 -11.51 -34.98
N PHE A 74 -8.66 -10.50 -34.73
CA PHE A 74 -8.72 -9.22 -35.45
C PHE A 74 -7.38 -8.73 -35.98
N ALA A 75 -6.27 -9.45 -35.77
CA ALA A 75 -4.91 -8.97 -36.07
C ALA A 75 -4.70 -7.54 -35.51
N ALA A 76 -5.08 -7.33 -34.25
CA ALA A 76 -5.25 -6.01 -33.64
C ALA A 76 -4.00 -5.09 -33.75
N SER A 77 -2.79 -5.66 -33.72
CA SER A 77 -1.53 -4.94 -33.94
C SER A 77 -1.35 -4.38 -35.35
N LEU A 78 -2.00 -4.97 -36.35
CA LEU A 78 -1.96 -4.54 -37.76
C LEU A 78 -3.07 -3.55 -38.11
N GLN A 79 -4.03 -3.33 -37.20
CA GLN A 79 -5.15 -2.42 -37.43
C GLN A 79 -4.71 -0.97 -37.48
N SER A 80 -5.33 -0.20 -38.38
CA SER A 80 -5.00 1.22 -38.55
C SER A 80 -5.42 2.06 -37.34
N MET A 81 -4.77 3.21 -37.15
CA MET A 81 -5.15 4.16 -36.10
C MET A 81 -6.59 4.68 -36.26
N ALA A 82 -7.08 4.81 -37.49
CA ALA A 82 -8.48 5.21 -37.74
C ALA A 82 -9.47 4.19 -37.14
N VAL A 83 -9.18 2.89 -37.25
CA VAL A 83 -9.98 1.83 -36.64
C VAL A 83 -9.92 1.95 -35.12
N TRP A 84 -8.74 2.12 -34.51
CA TRP A 84 -8.59 2.26 -33.06
C TRP A 84 -9.31 3.47 -32.46
N GLN A 85 -9.41 4.59 -33.19
CA GLN A 85 -10.24 5.72 -32.77
C GLN A 85 -11.72 5.34 -32.71
N GLN A 86 -12.22 4.60 -33.71
CA GLN A 86 -13.59 4.10 -33.71
C GLN A 86 -13.82 3.05 -32.61
N VAL A 87 -12.85 2.18 -32.35
CA VAL A 87 -12.90 1.21 -31.23
C VAL A 87 -13.10 1.96 -29.92
N LYS A 88 -12.32 3.01 -29.66
CA LYS A 88 -12.44 3.83 -28.45
C LYS A 88 -13.83 4.47 -28.32
N LEU A 89 -14.40 4.98 -29.42
CA LEU A 89 -15.75 5.57 -29.41
C LEU A 89 -16.83 4.53 -29.11
N HIS A 90 -16.78 3.36 -29.75
CA HIS A 90 -17.69 2.26 -29.43
C HIS A 90 -17.54 1.80 -27.99
N TYR A 91 -16.30 1.71 -27.49
CA TYR A 91 -16.03 1.33 -26.10
C TYR A 91 -16.61 2.34 -25.10
N ILE A 92 -16.55 3.64 -25.38
CA ILE A 92 -17.24 4.68 -24.60
C ILE A 92 -18.75 4.44 -24.57
N GLY A 93 -19.35 4.14 -25.72
CA GLY A 93 -20.78 3.82 -25.81
C GLY A 93 -21.18 2.61 -24.95
N LEU A 94 -20.33 1.57 -24.91
CA LEU A 94 -20.55 0.39 -24.07
C LEU A 94 -20.42 0.67 -22.56
N MET A 95 -19.78 1.76 -22.16
CA MET A 95 -19.56 2.11 -20.76
C MET A 95 -20.70 2.91 -20.11
N VAL A 96 -21.66 3.43 -20.88
CA VAL A 96 -22.69 4.38 -20.38
C VAL A 96 -23.50 3.81 -19.21
N ASP A 97 -23.95 2.55 -19.31
CA ASP A 97 -24.71 1.86 -18.25
C ASP A 97 -23.84 0.86 -17.48
N HIS A 98 -22.52 0.96 -17.61
CA HIS A 98 -21.60 0.05 -16.93
C HIS A 98 -21.44 0.46 -15.47
N LEU A 99 -21.39 -0.52 -14.56
CA LEU A 99 -21.25 -0.26 -13.12
C LEU A 99 -19.80 0.04 -12.68
N GLN A 100 -18.82 -0.14 -13.58
CA GLN A 100 -17.40 0.12 -13.33
C GLN A 100 -16.68 0.78 -14.52
N PRO A 101 -17.18 1.90 -15.07
CA PRO A 101 -16.65 2.48 -16.31
C PRO A 101 -15.19 2.95 -16.15
N GLU A 102 -14.82 3.45 -14.98
CA GLU A 102 -13.47 3.95 -14.71
C GLU A 102 -12.40 2.84 -14.77
N LEU A 103 -12.76 1.62 -14.38
CA LEU A 103 -11.88 0.47 -14.42
C LEU A 103 -11.80 -0.12 -15.84
N ALA A 104 -12.91 -0.07 -16.59
CA ALA A 104 -12.96 -0.45 -17.98
C ALA A 104 -12.03 0.44 -18.84
N GLU A 105 -11.97 1.75 -18.57
CA GLU A 105 -11.00 2.66 -19.19
C GLU A 105 -9.55 2.25 -18.93
N THR A 106 -9.24 1.86 -17.69
CA THR A 106 -7.89 1.42 -17.32
C THR A 106 -7.51 0.08 -17.96
N PHE A 107 -8.47 -0.83 -18.07
CA PHE A 107 -8.28 -2.09 -18.80
C PHE A 107 -8.00 -1.82 -20.28
N PHE A 108 -8.79 -0.96 -20.92
CA PHE A 108 -8.57 -0.50 -22.28
C PHE A 108 -7.14 0.04 -22.44
N ASN A 109 -6.74 1.01 -21.61
CA ASN A 109 -5.39 1.57 -21.64
C ASN A 109 -4.31 0.50 -21.51
N SER A 110 -4.51 -0.50 -20.65
CA SER A 110 -3.52 -1.55 -20.41
C SER A 110 -3.38 -2.53 -21.57
N VAL A 111 -4.46 -2.76 -22.32
CA VAL A 111 -4.46 -3.60 -23.53
C VAL A 111 -3.87 -2.81 -24.69
N THR A 112 -4.38 -1.60 -24.95
CA THR A 112 -3.92 -0.78 -26.09
C THR A 112 -2.47 -0.38 -25.96
N THR A 113 -1.98 -0.07 -24.75
CA THR A 113 -0.57 0.26 -24.53
C THR A 113 0.40 -0.88 -24.82
N LYS A 114 -0.10 -2.13 -24.87
CA LYS A 114 0.70 -3.32 -25.18
C LYS A 114 0.58 -3.76 -26.64
N ILE A 115 -0.55 -3.47 -27.29
CA ILE A 115 -0.78 -3.79 -28.71
C ILE A 115 -0.19 -2.71 -29.61
N LEU A 116 -0.49 -1.45 -29.32
CA LEU A 116 -0.13 -0.34 -30.17
C LEU A 116 1.36 0.00 -30.04
N HIS A 117 2.00 0.26 -31.17
CA HIS A 117 3.38 0.72 -31.20
C HIS A 117 3.49 2.07 -30.46
N ARG A 118 4.56 2.23 -29.69
CA ARG A 118 4.73 3.26 -28.64
C ARG A 118 4.75 4.71 -29.15
N THR A 119 4.94 4.91 -30.45
CA THR A 119 4.82 6.21 -31.14
C THR A 119 3.38 6.71 -31.23
N HIS A 120 2.39 5.93 -30.79
CA HIS A 120 0.97 6.28 -30.85
C HIS A 120 0.34 6.53 -29.46
N PHE A 121 1.16 6.70 -28.41
CA PHE A 121 0.67 7.08 -27.07
C PHE A 121 0.26 8.56 -26.99
N GLN A 122 -0.59 8.97 -27.93
CA GLN A 122 -1.24 10.26 -27.91
C GLN A 122 -2.51 10.18 -27.05
N ASN A 123 -2.91 11.31 -26.48
CA ASN A 123 -4.17 11.45 -25.72
C ASN A 123 -5.41 10.93 -26.49
N ASP A 124 -5.32 10.86 -27.81
CA ASP A 124 -6.38 10.38 -28.70
C ASP A 124 -6.68 8.88 -28.50
N PHE A 125 -5.70 8.06 -28.09
CA PHE A 125 -5.81 6.59 -28.04
C PHE A 125 -5.80 5.99 -26.63
N ILE A 126 -5.59 6.82 -25.61
CA ILE A 126 -5.66 6.40 -24.20
C ILE A 126 -6.64 7.29 -23.43
N PHE A 127 -7.23 6.75 -22.36
CA PHE A 127 -8.11 7.47 -21.45
C PHE A 127 -7.29 8.25 -20.41
N VAL A 128 -6.74 9.40 -20.82
CA VAL A 128 -6.07 10.37 -19.93
C VAL A 128 -7.06 11.27 -19.17
N ARG A 129 -8.34 11.23 -19.55
CA ARG A 129 -9.47 11.83 -18.85
C ARG A 129 -10.58 10.80 -18.80
N ALA A 130 -11.41 10.88 -17.75
CA ALA A 130 -12.60 10.05 -17.67
C ALA A 130 -13.58 10.44 -18.78
N ALA A 131 -14.11 9.45 -19.47
CA ALA A 131 -15.10 9.61 -20.54
C ALA A 131 -16.53 9.53 -20.01
N VAL A 132 -16.76 8.77 -18.93
CA VAL A 132 -18.09 8.58 -18.31
C VAL A 132 -18.06 9.07 -16.87
N SER A 133 -19.16 9.72 -16.44
CA SER A 133 -19.32 10.14 -15.04
C SER A 133 -19.52 8.93 -14.14
N THR A 134 -18.94 8.98 -12.95
CA THR A 134 -19.15 7.99 -11.88
C THR A 134 -19.96 8.55 -10.71
N GLU A 135 -20.50 9.76 -10.87
CA GLU A 135 -21.31 10.42 -9.83
C GLU A 135 -22.67 9.72 -9.69
N TYR A 136 -23.03 9.37 -8.46
CA TYR A 136 -24.29 8.69 -8.12
C TYR A 136 -24.55 7.39 -8.89
N LEU A 137 -23.49 6.72 -9.36
CA LEU A 137 -23.59 5.41 -9.99
C LEU A 137 -23.97 4.36 -8.94
N GLU A 138 -25.11 3.71 -9.14
CA GLU A 138 -25.64 2.67 -8.26
C GLU A 138 -26.31 1.58 -9.08
N ASN A 139 -26.32 0.35 -8.55
CA ASN A 139 -27.12 -0.72 -9.13
C ASN A 139 -28.59 -0.52 -8.74
N THR A 140 -29.43 -0.21 -9.72
CA THR A 140 -30.88 0.01 -9.53
C THR A 140 -31.71 -1.24 -9.74
N ALA A 141 -31.09 -2.40 -9.98
CA ALA A 141 -31.80 -3.65 -10.14
C ALA A 141 -32.61 -4.02 -8.88
N PRO A 142 -33.81 -4.58 -9.03
CA PRO A 142 -34.60 -5.04 -7.88
C PRO A 142 -33.82 -6.04 -7.01
N GLY A 143 -33.71 -5.75 -5.71
CA GLY A 143 -32.98 -6.60 -4.77
C GLY A 143 -31.46 -6.39 -4.75
N ALA A 144 -30.93 -5.42 -5.50
CA ALA A 144 -29.53 -5.03 -5.39
C ALA A 144 -29.17 -4.59 -3.97
N VAL A 145 -27.98 -4.97 -3.52
CA VAL A 145 -27.48 -4.56 -2.21
C VAL A 145 -27.01 -3.10 -2.32
N PRO A 146 -27.51 -2.18 -1.49
CA PRO A 146 -27.08 -0.78 -1.54
C PRO A 146 -25.60 -0.68 -1.16
N ILE A 147 -24.92 0.39 -1.61
CA ILE A 147 -23.50 0.63 -1.32
C ILE A 147 -23.24 0.72 0.19
N TYR A 148 -24.12 1.40 0.91
CA TYR A 148 -24.12 1.50 2.36
C TYR A 148 -25.54 1.37 2.91
N ARG A 149 -25.65 0.98 4.17
CA ARG A 149 -26.91 0.94 4.92
C ARG A 149 -26.92 2.06 5.95
N ALA A 150 -28.07 2.70 6.11
CA ALA A 150 -28.30 3.72 7.12
C ALA A 150 -29.16 3.16 8.27
N TYR A 151 -28.72 3.40 9.49
CA TYR A 151 -29.40 3.00 10.72
C TYR A 151 -29.71 4.24 11.55
N TYR A 152 -30.90 4.29 12.15
CA TYR A 152 -31.42 5.46 12.86
C TYR A 152 -31.73 5.12 14.31
N PRO A 153 -30.80 5.33 15.26
CA PRO A 153 -31.05 5.03 16.66
C PRO A 153 -32.12 5.92 17.29
N GLY A 154 -32.39 7.10 16.74
CA GLY A 154 -33.29 8.10 17.34
C GLY A 154 -32.68 8.86 18.52
N ASN A 155 -32.02 8.17 19.46
CA ASN A 155 -31.30 8.78 20.60
C ASN A 155 -30.15 7.88 21.11
N LEU A 156 -29.37 8.37 22.08
CA LEU A 156 -28.22 7.62 22.64
C LEU A 156 -28.60 6.39 23.45
N ALA A 157 -29.81 6.33 24.04
CA ALA A 157 -30.27 5.17 24.81
C ALA A 157 -30.60 3.98 23.89
N GLN A 158 -31.03 4.25 22.67
CA GLN A 158 -31.34 3.23 21.65
C GLN A 158 -30.15 2.86 20.75
N LEU A 159 -28.98 3.47 20.98
CA LEU A 159 -27.76 3.23 20.20
C LEU A 159 -27.33 1.76 20.28
N GLU A 160 -27.33 1.17 21.47
CA GLU A 160 -26.91 -0.22 21.68
C GLU A 160 -27.78 -1.20 20.88
N GLY A 161 -29.10 -1.10 20.96
CA GLY A 161 -30.01 -1.96 20.20
C GLY A 161 -29.85 -1.80 18.68
N THR A 162 -29.50 -0.59 18.22
CA THR A 162 -29.22 -0.32 16.81
C THR A 162 -27.91 -0.97 16.36
N LEU A 163 -26.85 -0.87 17.17
CA LEU A 163 -25.57 -1.53 16.91
C LEU A 163 -25.70 -3.06 16.93
N GLN A 164 -26.46 -3.61 17.88
CA GLN A 164 -26.77 -5.04 17.93
C GLN A 164 -27.38 -5.51 16.61
N SER A 165 -28.44 -4.81 16.15
CA SER A 165 -29.12 -5.11 14.89
C SER A 165 -28.18 -4.99 13.68
N LEU A 166 -27.29 -4.00 13.68
CA LEU A 166 -26.31 -3.78 12.63
C LEU A 166 -25.38 -4.98 12.49
N PHE A 167 -24.79 -5.47 13.59
CA PHE A 167 -23.86 -6.59 13.56
C PHE A 167 -24.54 -7.92 13.21
N GLU A 168 -25.77 -8.14 13.66
CA GLU A 168 -26.58 -9.31 13.28
C GLU A 168 -26.88 -9.33 11.77
N GLN A 169 -27.10 -8.16 11.17
CA GLN A 169 -27.34 -8.03 9.72
C GLN A 169 -26.10 -8.23 8.82
N LEU A 170 -24.90 -8.37 9.41
CA LEU A 170 -23.70 -8.78 8.65
C LEU A 170 -23.75 -10.26 8.24
N GLN A 171 -24.62 -11.04 8.90
CA GLN A 171 -24.83 -12.47 8.64
C GLN A 171 -23.52 -13.26 8.63
N LEU A 172 -22.62 -12.96 9.57
CA LEU A 172 -21.43 -13.77 9.82
C LEU A 172 -21.86 -15.13 10.39
N GLN A 173 -21.33 -16.22 9.86
CA GLN A 173 -21.68 -17.58 10.31
C GLN A 173 -21.03 -17.94 11.65
N CYS A 174 -19.92 -17.29 11.99
CA CYS A 174 -19.24 -17.47 13.27
C CYS A 174 -20.02 -16.80 14.40
N ARG A 175 -19.99 -17.44 15.57
CA ARG A 175 -20.58 -16.85 16.78
C ARG A 175 -19.64 -15.81 17.36
N PHE A 176 -20.22 -14.73 17.85
CA PHE A 176 -19.51 -13.81 18.74
C PHE A 176 -19.33 -14.46 20.11
N GLU A 177 -18.23 -14.14 20.78
CA GLU A 177 -17.99 -14.59 22.16
C GLU A 177 -19.06 -14.00 23.09
N ASP A 178 -19.24 -12.68 23.01
CA ASP A 178 -20.28 -11.94 23.71
C ASP A 178 -20.59 -10.64 22.95
N LEU A 179 -21.50 -10.72 21.98
CA LEU A 179 -21.86 -9.55 21.17
C LEU A 179 -22.48 -8.43 22.00
N GLN A 180 -23.23 -8.75 23.05
CA GLN A 180 -23.89 -7.75 23.89
C GLN A 180 -22.86 -6.92 24.67
N ARG A 181 -21.87 -7.58 25.29
CA ARG A 181 -20.74 -6.92 25.94
C ARG A 181 -19.99 -6.01 24.96
N ASP A 182 -19.65 -6.53 23.80
CA ASP A 182 -18.85 -5.82 22.81
C ASP A 182 -19.59 -4.59 22.26
N VAL A 183 -20.89 -4.74 21.99
CA VAL A 183 -21.78 -3.63 21.57
C VAL A 183 -21.91 -2.59 22.67
N HIS A 184 -22.02 -3.00 23.94
CA HIS A 184 -22.08 -2.06 25.07
C HIS A 184 -20.80 -1.22 25.17
N LEU A 185 -19.62 -1.86 25.09
CA LEU A 185 -18.32 -1.16 25.11
C LEU A 185 -18.17 -0.21 23.91
N LEU A 186 -18.57 -0.64 22.73
CA LEU A 186 -18.58 0.20 21.53
C LEU A 186 -19.52 1.40 21.69
N ALA A 187 -20.72 1.19 22.23
CA ALA A 187 -21.70 2.24 22.44
C ALA A 187 -21.21 3.28 23.46
N GLU A 188 -20.57 2.85 24.56
CA GLU A 188 -19.89 3.76 25.49
C GLU A 188 -18.85 4.61 24.77
N ARG A 189 -17.99 4.00 23.96
CA ARG A 189 -16.96 4.74 23.21
C ARG A 189 -17.56 5.74 22.21
N ILE A 190 -18.67 5.39 21.56
CA ILE A 190 -19.41 6.31 20.69
C ILE A 190 -20.05 7.43 21.52
N ARG A 191 -20.67 7.13 22.66
CA ARG A 191 -21.28 8.13 23.56
C ARG A 191 -20.25 9.15 24.03
N GLU A 192 -19.06 8.71 24.41
CA GLU A 192 -17.94 9.60 24.77
C GLU A 192 -17.53 10.52 23.62
N ARG A 193 -17.47 10.02 22.39
CA ARG A 193 -17.13 10.82 21.20
C ARG A 193 -18.23 11.83 20.83
N LEU A 194 -19.48 11.50 21.11
CA LEU A 194 -20.62 12.38 20.89
C LEU A 194 -20.93 13.27 22.10
N ALA A 195 -20.22 13.12 23.21
CA ALA A 195 -20.43 13.90 24.42
C ALA A 195 -20.25 15.40 24.12
N GLY A 196 -21.23 16.21 24.53
CA GLY A 196 -21.27 17.64 24.25
C GLY A 196 -21.83 18.03 22.87
N LEU A 197 -22.11 17.06 21.98
CA LEU A 197 -22.83 17.33 20.73
C LEU A 197 -24.35 17.28 20.95
N THR A 198 -25.07 18.22 20.34
CA THR A 198 -26.54 18.13 20.29
C THR A 198 -26.95 17.17 19.19
N LEU A 199 -27.60 16.07 19.55
CA LEU A 199 -28.21 15.17 18.57
C LEU A 199 -29.29 15.89 17.76
N ARG A 200 -29.23 15.78 16.43
CA ARG A 200 -30.20 16.38 15.51
C ARG A 200 -31.04 15.30 14.82
N ALA A 201 -32.08 15.72 14.11
CA ALA A 201 -33.02 14.80 13.43
C ALA A 201 -32.36 13.87 12.40
N ASN A 202 -31.20 14.25 11.85
CA ASN A 202 -30.41 13.43 10.94
C ASN A 202 -29.44 12.48 11.67
N PHE A 203 -29.62 12.22 12.97
CA PHE A 203 -28.77 11.28 13.70
C PHE A 203 -28.86 9.87 13.12
N GLN A 204 -27.78 9.43 12.47
CA GLN A 204 -27.73 8.15 11.78
C GLN A 204 -26.32 7.56 11.78
N LEU A 205 -26.25 6.24 11.64
CA LEU A 205 -25.04 5.49 11.36
C LEU A 205 -25.12 5.00 9.91
N GLN A 206 -24.15 5.38 9.08
CA GLN A 206 -24.01 4.86 7.73
C GLN A 206 -22.82 3.91 7.70
N VAL A 207 -23.02 2.67 7.27
CA VAL A 207 -21.95 1.66 7.15
C VAL A 207 -21.98 1.03 5.77
N LEU A 208 -20.80 0.83 5.18
CA LEU A 208 -20.67 0.12 3.91
C LEU A 208 -21.22 -1.30 4.05
N SER A 209 -21.97 -1.75 3.04
CA SER A 209 -22.67 -3.04 3.08
C SER A 209 -21.71 -4.24 3.11
N SER A 210 -20.51 -4.08 2.55
CA SER A 210 -19.47 -5.11 2.54
C SER A 210 -18.41 -4.82 3.60
N LEU A 211 -18.04 -5.86 4.35
CA LEU A 211 -16.88 -5.82 5.23
C LEU A 211 -15.58 -5.81 4.41
N PHE A 212 -14.57 -5.18 4.98
CA PHE A 212 -13.23 -5.13 4.41
C PHE A 212 -12.39 -6.22 5.06
N TYR A 213 -11.77 -7.11 4.30
CA TYR A 213 -10.96 -8.20 4.86
C TYR A 213 -9.49 -7.97 4.58
N ARG A 214 -8.64 -8.14 5.60
CA ARG A 214 -7.18 -8.10 5.48
C ARG A 214 -6.55 -8.93 6.59
N ASN A 215 -5.66 -9.83 6.20
CA ASN A 215 -5.03 -10.79 7.11
C ASN A 215 -6.10 -11.51 7.94
N LYS A 216 -5.98 -11.48 9.28
CA LYS A 216 -6.93 -12.08 10.21
C LYS A 216 -8.13 -11.21 10.57
N GLY A 217 -8.26 -10.01 9.99
CA GLY A 217 -9.28 -9.05 10.38
C GLY A 217 -10.34 -8.78 9.33
N ALA A 218 -11.58 -8.68 9.79
CA ALA A 218 -12.69 -8.07 9.06
C ALA A 218 -12.95 -6.67 9.63
N TYR A 219 -13.24 -5.68 8.80
CA TYR A 219 -13.39 -4.30 9.22
C TYR A 219 -14.72 -3.75 8.70
N LEU A 220 -15.59 -3.35 9.62
CA LEU A 220 -16.78 -2.58 9.33
C LEU A 220 -16.36 -1.11 9.20
N VAL A 221 -16.74 -0.45 8.11
CA VAL A 221 -16.33 0.93 7.81
C VAL A 221 -17.56 1.79 7.55
N GLY A 222 -17.62 2.96 8.18
CA GLY A 222 -18.78 3.82 8.16
C GLY A 222 -18.53 5.21 8.71
N LYS A 223 -19.62 5.92 9.00
CA LYS A 223 -19.64 7.20 9.69
C LYS A 223 -20.90 7.37 10.52
N ILE A 224 -20.77 8.16 11.56
CA ILE A 224 -21.87 8.66 12.37
C ILE A 224 -22.15 10.09 11.92
N ILE A 225 -23.41 10.43 11.67
CA ILE A 225 -23.83 11.75 11.23
C ILE A 225 -24.77 12.31 12.27
N THR A 226 -24.54 13.55 12.71
CA THR A 226 -25.50 14.32 13.52
C THR A 226 -25.27 15.81 13.33
N GLY A 227 -26.32 16.55 12.95
CA GLY A 227 -26.21 17.96 12.60
C GLY A 227 -25.25 18.14 11.42
N TYR A 228 -24.22 18.95 11.61
CA TYR A 228 -23.14 19.19 10.65
C TYR A 228 -21.89 18.33 10.90
N THR A 229 -21.93 17.48 11.92
CA THR A 229 -20.81 16.62 12.29
C THR A 229 -20.93 15.29 11.58
N GLU A 230 -19.91 14.95 10.81
CA GLU A 230 -19.66 13.60 10.33
C GLU A 230 -18.43 13.05 11.06
N LEU A 231 -18.62 11.96 11.80
CA LEU A 231 -17.56 11.27 12.53
C LEU A 231 -17.25 9.95 11.81
N PRO A 232 -16.10 9.83 11.12
CA PRO A 232 -15.66 8.57 10.54
C PRO A 232 -15.51 7.49 11.61
N LEU A 233 -15.90 6.27 11.26
CA LEU A 233 -15.92 5.11 12.14
C LEU A 233 -15.39 3.88 11.41
N ALA A 234 -14.49 3.13 12.05
CA ALA A 234 -14.16 1.78 11.63
C ALA A 234 -14.07 0.83 12.84
N ILE A 235 -14.59 -0.38 12.69
CA ILE A 235 -14.68 -1.37 13.77
C ILE A 235 -14.04 -2.67 13.28
N PRO A 236 -12.82 -2.99 13.76
CA PRO A 236 -12.18 -4.27 13.51
C PRO A 236 -12.90 -5.39 14.26
N ILE A 237 -13.22 -6.46 13.53
CA ILE A 237 -13.80 -7.71 14.00
C ILE A 237 -12.73 -8.79 13.81
N LEU A 238 -12.34 -9.45 14.91
CA LEU A 238 -11.29 -10.46 14.95
C LEU A 238 -11.83 -11.75 15.57
N HIS A 239 -11.06 -12.83 15.46
CA HIS A 239 -11.27 -14.02 16.26
C HIS A 239 -10.46 -13.91 17.57
N GLY A 240 -11.13 -14.06 18.71
CA GLY A 240 -10.50 -14.17 20.03
C GLY A 240 -9.99 -15.58 20.32
N GLU A 241 -9.53 -15.83 21.56
CA GLU A 241 -8.93 -17.12 21.98
C GLU A 241 -9.79 -18.35 21.72
N LYS A 242 -11.12 -18.20 21.79
CA LYS A 242 -12.08 -19.30 21.64
C LYS A 242 -12.50 -19.55 20.19
N GLU A 243 -11.79 -18.98 19.21
CA GLU A 243 -12.19 -19.00 17.80
C GLU A 243 -13.60 -18.39 17.58
N GLN A 244 -13.96 -17.47 18.47
CA GLN A 244 -15.22 -16.73 18.45
C GLN A 244 -14.94 -15.27 18.11
N LEU A 245 -15.91 -14.61 17.48
CA LEU A 245 -15.75 -13.23 17.05
C LEU A 245 -15.79 -12.27 18.23
N ILE A 246 -14.95 -11.24 18.17
CA ILE A 246 -14.96 -10.09 19.07
C ILE A 246 -14.96 -8.78 18.27
N LEU A 247 -15.62 -7.76 18.79
CA LEU A 247 -15.39 -6.38 18.33
C LEU A 247 -14.13 -5.87 19.03
N HIS A 248 -13.03 -5.83 18.29
CA HIS A 248 -11.73 -5.66 18.92
C HIS A 248 -11.45 -4.20 19.33
N ALA A 249 -11.82 -3.24 18.48
CA ALA A 249 -11.47 -1.83 18.67
C ALA A 249 -12.52 -0.90 18.07
N ALA A 250 -12.48 0.36 18.47
CA ALA A 250 -13.27 1.43 17.86
C ALA A 250 -12.36 2.55 17.36
N LEU A 251 -12.32 2.72 16.04
CA LEU A 251 -11.48 3.69 15.35
C LEU A 251 -12.32 4.89 14.97
N PHE A 252 -11.87 6.09 15.35
CA PHE A 252 -12.62 7.32 15.17
C PHE A 252 -11.79 8.38 14.48
N GLY A 253 -12.40 9.05 13.50
CA GLY A 253 -11.78 10.19 12.83
C GLY A 253 -10.82 9.82 11.71
N GLU A 254 -10.31 10.86 11.05
CA GLU A 254 -9.54 10.73 9.82
C GLU A 254 -8.19 10.01 10.05
N ASP A 255 -7.48 10.28 11.15
CA ASP A 255 -6.14 9.72 11.40
C ASP A 255 -6.13 8.20 11.57
N ASP A 256 -7.06 7.65 12.36
CA ASP A 256 -7.18 6.20 12.55
C ASP A 256 -7.52 5.50 11.22
N LEU A 257 -8.36 6.13 10.38
CA LEU A 257 -8.70 5.62 9.05
C LEU A 257 -7.52 5.73 8.07
N HIS A 258 -6.73 6.80 8.09
CA HIS A 258 -5.51 6.88 7.27
C HIS A 258 -4.52 5.78 7.62
N ALA A 259 -4.38 5.45 8.91
CA ALA A 259 -3.54 4.34 9.35
C ALA A 259 -4.08 2.98 8.87
N LEU A 260 -5.40 2.79 8.96
CA LEU A 260 -6.09 1.59 8.50
C LEU A 260 -5.96 1.39 6.97
N PHE A 261 -6.11 2.46 6.19
CA PHE A 261 -6.00 2.51 4.73
C PHE A 261 -4.61 2.97 4.24
N SER A 262 -3.57 2.78 5.05
CA SER A 262 -2.21 3.19 4.71
C SER A 262 -1.70 2.50 3.44
N PHE A 263 -0.96 3.25 2.61
CA PHE A 263 -0.28 2.71 1.42
C PHE A 263 0.79 1.66 1.80
N ALA A 264 1.23 1.64 3.06
CA ALA A 264 2.24 0.70 3.53
C ALA A 264 1.66 -0.66 3.97
N ARG A 265 0.35 -0.88 3.81
CA ARG A 265 -0.34 -2.13 4.20
C ARG A 265 -0.79 -2.91 3.00
N ALA A 266 -0.98 -4.21 3.18
CA ALA A 266 -1.59 -5.04 2.16
C ALA A 266 -3.01 -4.56 1.80
N TYR A 267 -3.44 -4.82 0.56
CA TYR A 267 -4.73 -4.35 0.06
C TYR A 267 -5.90 -5.10 0.71
N PHE A 268 -7.00 -4.38 0.95
CA PHE A 268 -8.25 -5.00 1.39
C PHE A 268 -8.87 -5.86 0.31
N MET A 269 -9.50 -6.95 0.72
CA MET A 269 -10.48 -7.68 -0.07
C MET A 269 -11.87 -7.18 0.34
N VAL A 270 -12.59 -6.61 -0.62
CA VAL A 270 -13.93 -6.09 -0.43
C VAL A 270 -14.73 -6.50 -1.66
N ASP A 271 -15.88 -7.12 -1.45
CA ASP A 271 -16.81 -7.35 -2.54
C ASP A 271 -17.54 -6.05 -2.87
N MET A 272 -17.32 -5.55 -4.07
CA MET A 272 -17.82 -4.24 -4.52
C MET A 272 -18.40 -4.40 -5.91
N GLU A 273 -19.69 -4.14 -6.05
CA GLU A 273 -20.29 -4.06 -7.37
C GLU A 273 -19.95 -2.73 -8.03
N VAL A 274 -20.04 -1.61 -7.30
CA VAL A 274 -19.70 -0.27 -7.82
C VAL A 274 -18.51 0.31 -7.04
N PRO A 275 -17.25 0.05 -7.46
CA PRO A 275 -16.07 0.49 -6.71
C PRO A 275 -15.93 2.01 -6.64
N SER A 276 -16.34 2.75 -7.67
CA SER A 276 -16.35 4.22 -7.65
C SER A 276 -17.22 4.81 -6.52
N ALA A 277 -18.36 4.18 -6.21
CA ALA A 277 -19.24 4.58 -5.11
C ALA A 277 -18.58 4.32 -3.74
N TYR A 278 -17.89 3.18 -3.57
CA TYR A 278 -17.09 2.89 -2.37
C TYR A 278 -15.96 3.92 -2.20
N VAL A 279 -15.26 4.27 -3.27
CA VAL A 279 -14.22 5.31 -3.23
C VAL A 279 -14.82 6.68 -2.87
N SER A 280 -15.98 7.04 -3.39
CA SER A 280 -16.68 8.27 -3.03
C SER A 280 -17.04 8.30 -1.54
N PHE A 281 -17.59 7.21 -1.01
CA PHE A 281 -17.89 7.07 0.42
C PHE A 281 -16.63 7.23 1.27
N LEU A 282 -15.55 6.50 0.94
CA LEU A 282 -14.28 6.56 1.66
C LEU A 282 -13.60 7.93 1.55
N ARG A 283 -13.78 8.66 0.44
CA ARG A 283 -13.30 10.04 0.29
C ARG A 283 -14.03 11.01 1.22
N SER A 284 -15.30 10.75 1.56
CA SER A 284 -16.00 11.54 2.59
C SER A 284 -15.41 11.30 3.98
N LEU A 285 -14.86 10.11 4.24
CA LEU A 285 -14.22 9.76 5.51
C LEU A 285 -12.76 10.25 5.62
N MET A 286 -12.04 10.27 4.48
CA MET A 286 -10.63 10.62 4.39
C MET A 286 -10.40 11.67 3.27
N PRO A 287 -10.89 12.91 3.44
CA PRO A 287 -10.90 13.93 2.39
C PRO A 287 -9.49 14.34 1.94
N ARG A 288 -8.46 14.12 2.77
CA ARG A 288 -7.06 14.41 2.40
C ARG A 288 -6.36 13.26 1.68
N LYS A 289 -6.95 12.06 1.62
CA LYS A 289 -6.33 10.88 0.99
C LYS A 289 -6.60 10.83 -0.52
N PRO A 290 -5.59 10.90 -1.40
CA PRO A 290 -5.81 10.89 -2.84
C PRO A 290 -6.67 9.71 -3.30
N LYS A 291 -7.55 9.92 -4.30
CA LYS A 291 -8.41 8.86 -4.85
C LYS A 291 -7.60 7.65 -5.30
N ALA A 292 -6.44 7.87 -5.94
CA ALA A 292 -5.53 6.82 -6.37
C ALA A 292 -5.12 5.89 -5.22
N GLU A 293 -4.82 6.44 -4.04
CA GLU A 293 -4.44 5.64 -2.87
C GLU A 293 -5.61 4.84 -2.29
N ILE A 294 -6.84 5.34 -2.40
CA ILE A 294 -8.04 4.61 -1.97
C ILE A 294 -8.30 3.44 -2.92
N TYR A 295 -8.22 3.64 -4.24
CA TYR A 295 -8.30 2.53 -5.21
C TYR A 295 -7.22 1.48 -4.96
N ASN A 296 -5.98 1.90 -4.67
CA ASN A 296 -4.91 0.98 -4.29
C ASN A 296 -5.29 0.19 -3.04
N ALA A 297 -5.75 0.85 -1.98
CA ALA A 297 -6.14 0.18 -0.73
C ALA A 297 -7.27 -0.85 -0.92
N LEU A 298 -8.14 -0.67 -1.92
CA LEU A 298 -9.19 -1.61 -2.31
C LEU A 298 -8.70 -2.77 -3.20
N GLY A 299 -7.42 -2.82 -3.54
CA GLY A 299 -6.80 -3.82 -4.41
C GLY A 299 -6.91 -3.49 -5.91
N LEU A 300 -7.39 -2.31 -6.27
CA LEU A 300 -7.51 -1.82 -7.65
C LEU A 300 -6.26 -1.02 -8.05
N ALA A 301 -5.07 -1.60 -7.86
CA ALA A 301 -3.80 -0.89 -7.99
C ALA A 301 -3.53 -0.33 -9.39
N LYS A 302 -4.04 -0.99 -10.44
CA LYS A 302 -3.91 -0.52 -11.83
C LYS A 302 -4.74 0.74 -12.08
N GLN A 303 -5.89 0.87 -11.42
CA GLN A 303 -6.68 2.11 -11.44
C GLN A 303 -5.95 3.25 -10.74
N GLY A 304 -5.36 2.97 -9.57
CA GLY A 304 -4.54 3.97 -8.89
C GLY A 304 -3.35 4.42 -9.73
N LYS A 305 -2.74 3.51 -10.51
CA LYS A 305 -1.71 3.84 -11.52
C LYS A 305 -2.25 4.80 -12.60
N THR A 306 -3.44 4.53 -13.16
CA THR A 306 -4.06 5.46 -14.14
C THR A 306 -4.33 6.83 -13.53
N LEU A 307 -4.90 6.89 -12.33
CA LEU A 307 -5.17 8.15 -11.65
C LEU A 307 -3.89 8.92 -11.30
N PHE A 308 -2.84 8.23 -10.84
CA PHE A 308 -1.53 8.84 -10.62
C PHE A 308 -1.02 9.52 -11.89
N TYR A 309 -1.12 8.87 -13.05
CA TYR A 309 -0.66 9.45 -14.30
C TYR A 309 -1.47 10.69 -14.69
N ARG A 310 -2.80 10.68 -14.47
CA ARG A 310 -3.66 11.86 -14.67
C ARG A 310 -3.25 13.01 -13.75
N ASP A 311 -3.02 12.73 -12.48
CA ASP A 311 -2.59 13.73 -11.48
C ASP A 311 -1.20 14.28 -11.82
N PHE A 312 -0.28 13.44 -12.30
CA PHE A 312 1.06 13.82 -12.73
C PHE A 312 1.02 14.79 -13.94
N LEU A 313 0.26 14.45 -14.99
CA LEU A 313 0.09 15.33 -16.15
C LEU A 313 -0.59 16.65 -15.79
N HIS A 314 -1.53 16.62 -14.84
CA HIS A 314 -2.14 17.84 -14.30
C HIS A 314 -1.09 18.69 -13.56
N HIS A 315 -0.29 18.06 -12.69
CA HIS A 315 0.78 18.74 -11.95
C HIS A 315 1.80 19.41 -12.88
N LEU A 316 2.27 18.70 -13.90
CA LEU A 316 3.21 19.27 -14.87
C LEU A 316 2.63 20.50 -15.57
N ARG A 317 1.36 20.50 -15.94
CA ARG A 317 0.73 21.68 -16.58
C ARG A 317 0.64 22.90 -15.67
N HIS A 318 0.52 22.70 -14.36
CA HIS A 318 0.24 23.76 -13.39
C HIS A 318 1.42 24.10 -12.47
N SER A 319 2.60 23.54 -12.74
CA SER A 319 3.82 23.80 -11.98
C SER A 319 5.00 24.05 -12.93
N SER A 320 5.94 24.87 -12.47
CA SER A 320 7.25 25.07 -13.08
C SER A 320 8.34 24.20 -12.44
N ASP A 321 7.94 23.22 -11.60
CA ASP A 321 8.88 22.32 -10.93
C ASP A 321 9.78 21.60 -11.93
N GLN A 322 11.06 21.52 -11.62
CA GLN A 322 12.00 20.67 -12.35
C GLN A 322 12.21 19.36 -11.60
N LEU A 323 12.27 18.26 -12.34
CA LEU A 323 12.76 16.96 -11.90
C LEU A 323 14.21 17.14 -11.46
N ARG A 324 14.48 16.79 -10.22
CA ARG A 324 15.80 16.91 -9.59
C ARG A 324 16.14 15.65 -8.81
N ILE A 325 17.42 15.46 -8.52
CA ILE A 325 17.84 14.40 -7.60
C ILE A 325 17.14 14.60 -6.26
N ALA A 326 16.56 13.53 -5.71
CA ALA A 326 15.83 13.60 -4.46
C ALA A 326 16.79 13.95 -3.31
N PRO A 327 16.37 14.77 -2.33
CA PRO A 327 17.21 15.14 -1.20
C PRO A 327 17.52 13.91 -0.34
N GLY A 328 18.78 13.81 0.12
CA GLY A 328 19.25 12.70 0.94
C GLY A 328 20.59 12.16 0.46
N ILE A 329 20.94 10.97 0.94
CA ILE A 329 22.17 10.27 0.54
C ILE A 329 21.90 9.55 -0.79
N LYS A 330 22.76 9.77 -1.80
CA LYS A 330 22.64 9.08 -3.09
C LYS A 330 22.75 7.56 -2.89
N GLY A 331 21.76 6.83 -3.40
CA GLY A 331 21.71 5.37 -3.33
C GLY A 331 22.83 4.70 -4.15
N LEU A 332 23.29 3.55 -3.69
CA LEU A 332 24.32 2.76 -4.39
C LEU A 332 23.72 1.93 -5.54
N VAL A 333 22.45 1.54 -5.42
CA VAL A 333 21.72 0.70 -6.39
C VAL A 333 20.68 1.51 -7.18
N MET A 334 19.98 2.42 -6.50
CA MET A 334 18.90 3.22 -7.08
C MET A 334 19.34 4.67 -7.32
N LEU A 335 18.94 5.22 -8.46
CA LEU A 335 18.92 6.66 -8.72
C LEU A 335 17.50 7.16 -8.44
N VAL A 336 17.38 8.11 -7.50
CA VAL A 336 16.09 8.61 -7.03
C VAL A 336 15.96 10.09 -7.35
N PHE A 337 14.85 10.48 -7.98
CA PHE A 337 14.55 11.85 -8.35
C PHE A 337 13.09 12.21 -8.04
N ASP A 338 12.78 13.49 -7.91
CA ASP A 338 11.45 13.96 -7.54
C ASP A 338 11.11 15.32 -8.18
N LEU A 339 9.85 15.72 -8.01
CA LEU A 339 9.42 17.11 -8.19
C LEU A 339 9.19 17.72 -6.79
N PRO A 340 9.72 18.91 -6.49
CA PRO A 340 9.61 19.52 -5.16
C PRO A 340 8.19 19.55 -4.58
N SER A 341 7.18 19.89 -5.37
CA SER A 341 5.79 20.03 -4.91
C SER A 341 4.90 18.82 -5.23
N PHE A 342 5.44 17.76 -5.82
CA PHE A 342 4.71 16.52 -6.08
C PHE A 342 5.02 15.44 -5.02
N PRO A 343 4.02 14.72 -4.49
CA PRO A 343 4.22 13.88 -3.30
C PRO A 343 4.78 12.48 -3.62
N TYR A 344 5.51 12.32 -4.71
CA TYR A 344 6.05 11.04 -5.18
C TYR A 344 7.52 11.16 -5.56
N VAL A 345 8.25 10.06 -5.39
CA VAL A 345 9.62 9.89 -5.89
C VAL A 345 9.64 8.87 -7.02
N PHE A 346 10.57 9.06 -7.93
CA PHE A 346 10.86 8.22 -9.08
C PHE A 346 12.17 7.50 -8.81
N LYS A 347 12.15 6.17 -8.84
CA LYS A 347 13.30 5.32 -8.55
C LYS A 347 13.67 4.49 -9.78
N LEU A 348 14.86 4.75 -10.30
CA LEU A 348 15.47 4.02 -11.41
C LEU A 348 16.57 3.11 -10.87
N ILE A 349 16.63 1.85 -11.31
CA ILE A 349 17.74 0.94 -10.96
C ILE A 349 18.93 1.32 -11.84
N LYS A 350 20.10 1.63 -11.27
CA LYS A 350 21.30 2.02 -12.03
C LYS A 350 21.76 0.88 -12.94
N ASP A 351 22.36 1.21 -14.09
CA ASP A 351 23.09 0.24 -14.91
C ASP A 351 24.43 -0.09 -14.25
N ARG A 352 25.07 0.93 -13.67
CA ARG A 352 26.34 0.82 -12.92
C ARG A 352 26.07 0.79 -11.43
N ILE A 353 25.85 -0.40 -10.89
CA ILE A 353 25.70 -0.62 -9.44
C ILE A 353 27.09 -0.58 -8.78
N ALA A 354 27.20 0.03 -7.60
CA ALA A 354 28.47 0.14 -6.88
C ALA A 354 29.08 -1.24 -6.61
N SER A 355 30.41 -1.38 -6.75
CA SER A 355 31.11 -2.66 -6.56
C SER A 355 31.02 -3.24 -5.15
N SER A 356 30.67 -2.42 -4.16
CA SER A 356 30.39 -2.86 -2.79
C SER A 356 29.04 -3.59 -2.64
N LYS A 357 28.20 -3.57 -3.67
CA LYS A 357 26.89 -4.23 -3.69
C LYS A 357 26.92 -5.39 -4.68
N ASP A 358 26.79 -6.62 -4.18
CA ASP A 358 26.70 -7.83 -5.00
C ASP A 358 25.26 -8.11 -5.44
N VAL A 359 24.68 -7.20 -6.22
CA VAL A 359 23.31 -7.33 -6.74
C VAL A 359 23.21 -6.91 -8.20
N SER A 360 22.40 -7.64 -8.95
CA SER A 360 22.08 -7.35 -10.35
C SER A 360 20.70 -6.70 -10.48
N ARG A 361 20.48 -5.97 -11.58
CA ARG A 361 19.18 -5.34 -11.87
C ARG A 361 18.00 -6.32 -11.86
N PRO A 362 18.08 -7.55 -12.42
CA PRO A 362 17.02 -8.55 -12.29
C PRO A 362 16.73 -8.97 -10.85
N GLN A 363 17.77 -9.12 -10.01
CA GLN A 363 17.58 -9.44 -8.59
C GLN A 363 16.84 -8.31 -7.87
N VAL A 364 17.23 -7.04 -8.09
CA VAL A 364 16.52 -5.88 -7.52
C VAL A 364 15.05 -5.87 -7.94
N LYS A 365 14.75 -6.14 -9.23
CA LYS A 365 13.35 -6.25 -9.69
C LYS A 365 12.60 -7.37 -8.97
N ALA A 366 13.23 -8.53 -8.75
CA ALA A 366 12.62 -9.63 -8.01
C ALA A 366 12.29 -9.25 -6.55
N LYS A 367 13.17 -8.48 -5.89
CA LYS A 367 12.91 -7.96 -4.54
C LYS A 367 11.73 -6.97 -4.49
N TYR A 368 11.62 -6.06 -5.46
CA TYR A 368 10.45 -5.17 -5.56
C TYR A 368 9.14 -5.97 -5.80
N GLN A 369 9.20 -7.05 -6.59
CA GLN A 369 8.05 -7.94 -6.78
C GLN A 369 7.70 -8.74 -5.52
N LEU A 370 8.70 -9.15 -4.74
CA LEU A 370 8.50 -9.75 -3.42
C LEU A 370 7.71 -8.80 -2.53
N VAL A 371 8.17 -7.56 -2.35
CA VAL A 371 7.48 -6.54 -1.53
C VAL A 371 6.06 -6.28 -2.02
N LYS A 372 5.83 -6.31 -3.33
CA LYS A 372 4.49 -6.12 -3.92
C LYS A 372 3.52 -7.24 -3.56
N LYS A 373 4.01 -8.48 -3.50
CA LYS A 373 3.22 -9.71 -3.28
C LYS A 373 3.11 -10.10 -1.81
N HIS A 374 3.90 -9.47 -0.95
CA HIS A 374 4.02 -9.81 0.45
C HIS A 374 3.15 -8.91 1.34
N ASP A 375 2.83 -9.36 2.56
CA ASP A 375 2.22 -8.47 3.54
C ASP A 375 3.24 -7.44 4.00
N ARG A 376 2.97 -6.18 3.65
CA ARG A 376 3.83 -5.04 3.94
C ARG A 376 3.85 -4.65 5.42
N GLY A 377 2.98 -5.20 6.26
CA GLY A 377 2.97 -4.96 7.72
C GLY A 377 2.67 -3.51 8.13
N GLY A 378 2.34 -2.62 7.20
CA GLY A 378 2.31 -1.18 7.47
C GLY A 378 3.68 -0.51 7.45
N ARG A 379 4.73 -1.24 7.05
CA ARG A 379 6.14 -0.86 7.18
C ARG A 379 6.91 -0.85 5.87
N MET A 380 6.37 -1.33 4.77
CA MET A 380 6.98 -1.20 3.44
C MET A 380 6.10 -0.35 2.52
N ALA A 381 6.66 0.61 1.80
CA ALA A 381 5.90 1.44 0.86
C ALA A 381 5.44 0.64 -0.37
N ASP A 382 4.18 0.83 -0.77
CA ASP A 382 3.69 0.31 -2.06
C ASP A 382 4.38 0.98 -3.24
N THR A 383 4.62 0.20 -4.28
CA THR A 383 5.36 0.62 -5.48
C THR A 383 4.47 0.54 -6.72
N MET A 384 4.59 1.52 -7.61
CA MET A 384 4.00 1.50 -8.94
C MET A 384 5.09 1.32 -9.98
N GLU A 385 5.06 0.19 -10.69
CA GLU A 385 6.00 -0.09 -11.77
C GLU A 385 5.52 0.54 -13.08
N TYR A 386 6.39 1.31 -13.71
CA TYR A 386 6.20 1.91 -15.02
C TYR A 386 7.31 1.49 -15.99
N SER A 387 6.99 1.56 -17.27
CA SER A 387 7.94 1.31 -18.34
C SER A 387 7.74 2.35 -19.42
N LEU A 388 8.85 2.79 -20.02
CA LEU A 388 8.88 3.71 -21.17
C LEU A 388 8.16 5.01 -20.86
N VAL A 389 8.50 5.59 -19.71
CA VAL A 389 7.88 6.83 -19.27
C VAL A 389 8.56 7.98 -20.01
N ALA A 390 7.78 8.72 -20.77
CA ALA A 390 8.21 9.95 -21.41
C ALA A 390 8.00 11.14 -20.48
N PHE A 391 9.02 11.98 -20.38
CA PHE A 391 9.01 13.23 -19.63
C PHE A 391 9.53 14.35 -20.52
N PRO A 392 8.94 15.56 -20.50
CA PRO A 392 9.47 16.67 -21.29
C PRO A 392 10.89 17.02 -20.84
N LYS A 393 11.85 17.10 -21.76
CA LYS A 393 13.28 17.30 -21.43
C LYS A 393 13.52 18.59 -20.66
N GLU A 394 12.80 19.66 -21.00
CA GLU A 394 12.87 20.97 -20.33
C GLU A 394 12.52 20.92 -18.83
N ARG A 395 11.86 19.85 -18.39
CA ARG A 395 11.49 19.64 -17.00
C ARG A 395 12.60 18.98 -16.18
N PHE A 396 13.73 18.60 -16.75
CA PHE A 396 14.84 18.07 -15.98
C PHE A 396 15.84 19.16 -15.60
N SER A 397 16.38 19.08 -14.39
CA SER A 397 17.59 19.83 -14.07
C SER A 397 18.79 19.25 -14.82
N ASP A 398 19.74 20.11 -15.17
CA ASP A 398 20.98 19.69 -15.85
C ASP A 398 21.77 18.65 -15.02
N GLU A 399 21.77 18.81 -13.69
CA GLU A 399 22.38 17.86 -12.76
C GLU A 399 21.75 16.47 -12.87
N LEU A 400 20.42 16.38 -12.93
CA LEU A 400 19.73 15.11 -13.03
C LEU A 400 19.99 14.44 -14.39
N LEU A 401 19.99 15.20 -15.50
CA LEU A 401 20.32 14.66 -16.81
C LEU A 401 21.74 14.09 -16.85
N ALA A 402 22.71 14.81 -16.30
CA ALA A 402 24.10 14.35 -16.23
C ALA A 402 24.22 13.06 -15.41
N GLU A 403 23.55 12.98 -14.25
CA GLU A 403 23.55 11.78 -13.41
C GLU A 403 22.89 10.58 -14.12
N LEU A 404 21.74 10.79 -14.78
CA LEU A 404 21.05 9.76 -15.55
C LEU A 404 21.93 9.18 -16.66
N HIS A 405 22.61 10.04 -17.43
CA HIS A 405 23.55 9.59 -18.47
C HIS A 405 24.78 8.86 -17.89
N ALA A 406 25.27 9.28 -16.72
CA ALA A 406 26.44 8.66 -16.11
C ALA A 406 26.13 7.27 -15.51
N GLN A 407 24.96 7.11 -14.89
CA GLN A 407 24.62 5.94 -14.08
C GLN A 407 23.69 4.95 -14.79
N ALA A 408 22.91 5.40 -15.77
CA ALA A 408 21.90 4.57 -16.44
C ALA A 408 21.75 4.83 -17.96
N PRO A 409 22.84 4.93 -18.73
CA PRO A 409 22.77 5.30 -20.16
C PRO A 409 21.97 4.32 -21.02
N GLU A 410 21.90 3.02 -20.67
CA GLU A 410 21.18 2.02 -21.48
C GLU A 410 19.67 2.14 -21.33
N GLN A 411 19.20 2.87 -20.32
CA GLN A 411 17.79 3.00 -19.99
C GLN A 411 17.17 4.32 -20.47
N ILE A 412 18.00 5.26 -20.92
CA ILE A 412 17.61 6.63 -21.26
C ILE A 412 17.70 6.83 -22.77
N GLU A 413 16.59 7.29 -23.34
CA GLU A 413 16.52 7.73 -24.73
C GLU A 413 16.03 9.17 -24.76
N ILE A 414 16.74 10.05 -25.47
CA ILE A 414 16.31 11.44 -25.67
C ILE A 414 15.93 11.62 -27.14
N SER A 415 14.65 11.84 -27.42
CA SER A 415 14.13 11.96 -28.79
C SER A 415 12.86 12.80 -28.83
N ASP A 416 12.56 13.37 -30.00
CA ASP A 416 11.24 13.90 -30.34
C ASP A 416 10.49 12.79 -31.09
N ARG A 417 9.71 11.98 -30.35
CA ARG A 417 8.96 10.86 -30.94
C ARG A 417 7.66 11.30 -31.59
N ASP A 418 7.11 12.41 -31.14
CA ASP A 418 5.80 12.89 -31.56
C ASP A 418 5.91 13.82 -32.79
N GLY A 419 7.12 14.26 -33.12
CA GLY A 419 7.41 15.14 -34.26
C GLY A 419 6.87 16.55 -34.06
N ASP A 420 6.60 16.94 -32.80
CA ASP A 420 6.03 18.23 -32.44
C ASP A 420 7.10 19.30 -32.11
N GLY A 421 8.38 18.93 -32.20
CA GLY A 421 9.53 19.76 -31.90
C GLY A 421 9.93 19.77 -30.42
N GLN A 422 9.25 19.02 -29.55
CA GLN A 422 9.59 18.91 -28.14
C GLN A 422 10.41 17.66 -27.88
N MET A 423 11.61 17.85 -27.33
CA MET A 423 12.45 16.72 -26.92
C MET A 423 11.92 16.10 -25.63
N GLU A 424 11.83 14.78 -25.61
CA GLU A 424 11.45 14.01 -24.43
C GLU A 424 12.63 13.19 -23.91
N VAL A 425 12.65 12.95 -22.61
CA VAL A 425 13.51 11.97 -21.94
C VAL A 425 12.65 10.76 -21.63
N ILE A 426 12.97 9.64 -22.29
CA ILE A 426 12.23 8.39 -22.20
C ILE A 426 13.02 7.44 -21.31
N ILE A 427 12.39 7.01 -20.23
CA ILE A 427 12.98 6.13 -19.24
C ILE A 427 12.38 4.74 -19.37
N SER A 428 13.23 3.76 -19.68
CA SER A 428 12.81 2.39 -19.99
C SER A 428 12.04 1.71 -18.84
N HIS A 429 12.44 1.94 -17.59
CA HIS A 429 11.84 1.31 -16.41
C HIS A 429 11.98 2.20 -15.16
N LEU A 430 10.91 2.28 -14.37
CA LEU A 430 10.83 3.13 -13.20
C LEU A 430 9.91 2.51 -12.14
N TYR A 431 10.27 2.68 -10.88
CA TYR A 431 9.33 2.57 -9.77
C TYR A 431 8.93 3.95 -9.27
N ILE A 432 7.67 4.08 -8.90
CA ILE A 432 7.12 5.30 -8.31
C ILE A 432 6.60 4.95 -6.93
N GLU A 433 6.99 5.75 -5.96
CA GLU A 433 6.64 5.56 -4.54
C GLU A 433 6.21 6.87 -3.91
N ARG A 434 5.43 6.76 -2.82
CA ARG A 434 5.07 7.93 -2.02
C ARG A 434 6.33 8.55 -1.43
N ARG A 435 6.51 9.86 -1.57
CA ARG A 435 7.64 10.56 -0.96
C ARG A 435 7.50 10.59 0.56
N LEU A 436 8.55 10.17 1.24
CA LEU A 436 8.71 10.21 2.68
C LEU A 436 9.86 11.15 3.05
N VAL A 437 9.86 11.64 4.29
CA VAL A 437 11.02 12.36 4.82
C VAL A 437 12.04 11.31 5.29
N PRO A 438 13.25 11.24 4.71
CA PRO A 438 14.28 10.30 5.16
C PRO A 438 14.52 10.44 6.67
N LEU A 439 14.52 9.32 7.39
CA LEU A 439 14.57 9.30 8.86
C LEU A 439 15.90 9.86 9.38
N ASN A 440 17.00 9.67 8.67
CA ASN A 440 18.28 10.30 9.00
C ASN A 440 18.19 11.84 9.00
N LEU A 441 17.53 12.44 8.00
CA LEU A 441 17.34 13.89 7.92
C LEU A 441 16.41 14.37 9.04
N PHE A 442 15.32 13.64 9.28
CA PHE A 442 14.39 13.95 10.36
C PHE A 442 15.06 13.94 11.74
N LEU A 443 15.89 12.93 12.03
CA LEU A 443 16.64 12.83 13.28
C LEU A 443 17.68 13.93 13.40
N MET A 444 18.39 14.28 12.32
CA MET A 444 19.34 15.39 12.31
C MET A 444 18.66 16.73 12.66
N GLU A 445 17.51 17.02 12.05
CA GLU A 445 16.74 18.22 12.38
C GLU A 445 16.25 18.23 13.83
N CYS A 446 15.77 17.10 14.33
CA CYS A 446 15.30 17.02 15.71
C CYS A 446 16.45 17.16 16.70
N LEU A 447 17.60 16.53 16.46
CA LEU A 447 18.81 16.63 17.30
C LEU A 447 19.32 18.06 17.38
N ALA A 448 19.35 18.79 16.25
CA ALA A 448 19.81 20.18 16.21
C ALA A 448 18.98 21.12 17.09
N GLU A 449 17.71 20.78 17.36
CA GLU A 449 16.77 21.61 18.12
C GLU A 449 16.33 20.98 19.45
N ALA A 450 16.79 19.77 19.79
CA ALA A 450 16.26 18.97 20.91
C ALA A 450 16.44 19.66 22.27
N ASP A 451 17.55 20.37 22.45
CA ASP A 451 17.87 21.06 23.73
C ASP A 451 17.06 22.34 23.92
N THR A 452 16.61 22.97 22.82
CA THR A 452 15.89 24.25 22.86
C THR A 452 14.38 24.10 22.71
N LYS A 453 13.91 22.97 22.14
CA LYS A 453 12.49 22.71 21.86
C LYS A 453 12.08 21.34 22.39
N PRO A 454 11.32 21.27 23.51
CA PRO A 454 10.82 20.01 24.06
C PRO A 454 10.02 19.16 23.08
N GLU A 455 9.27 19.79 22.18
CA GLU A 455 8.48 19.11 21.13
C GLU A 455 9.37 18.33 20.16
N ARG A 456 10.55 18.88 19.79
CA ARG A 456 11.52 18.21 18.89
C ARG A 456 12.17 17.02 19.58
N ARG A 457 12.45 17.13 20.88
CA ARG A 457 12.92 15.99 21.68
C ARG A 457 11.89 14.87 21.74
N ALA A 458 10.63 15.19 22.02
CA ALA A 458 9.54 14.21 22.02
C ALA A 458 9.34 13.57 20.64
N ALA A 459 9.47 14.36 19.56
CA ALA A 459 9.40 13.84 18.19
C ALA A 459 10.56 12.89 17.85
N MET A 460 11.77 13.19 18.31
CA MET A 460 12.94 12.31 18.19
C MET A 460 12.73 10.99 18.93
N GLU A 461 12.32 11.05 20.20
CA GLU A 461 12.02 9.86 21.02
C GLU A 461 10.98 8.96 20.33
N ARG A 462 9.90 9.57 19.86
CA ARG A 462 8.84 8.87 19.12
C ARG A 462 9.35 8.23 17.82
N ALA A 463 10.22 8.91 17.07
CA ALA A 463 10.76 8.37 15.82
C ALA A 463 11.68 7.18 16.05
N ILE A 464 12.50 7.19 17.11
CA ILE A 464 13.37 6.07 17.47
C ILE A 464 12.55 4.87 17.93
N LEU A 465 11.54 5.10 18.78
CA LEU A 465 10.56 4.08 19.19
C LEU A 465 9.87 3.46 17.97
N GLU A 466 9.44 4.31 17.03
CA GLU A 466 8.72 3.84 15.86
C GLU A 466 9.62 3.11 14.85
N TYR A 467 10.90 3.44 14.79
CA TYR A 467 11.89 2.71 13.99
C TYR A 467 12.10 1.28 14.50
N GLY A 468 12.31 1.10 15.81
CA GLY A 468 12.44 -0.25 16.37
C GLY A 468 11.14 -1.04 16.22
N ASN A 469 9.99 -0.41 16.43
CA ASN A 469 8.68 -1.01 16.15
C ASN A 469 8.53 -1.40 14.67
N ALA A 470 9.04 -0.59 13.74
CA ALA A 470 8.98 -0.89 12.31
C ALA A 470 9.78 -2.15 11.97
N ILE A 471 10.96 -2.35 12.56
CA ILE A 471 11.75 -3.57 12.38
C ILE A 471 10.99 -4.76 12.96
N LYS A 472 10.48 -4.67 14.19
CA LYS A 472 9.71 -5.76 14.83
C LYS A 472 8.48 -6.15 14.01
N ASP A 473 7.77 -5.17 13.46
CA ASP A 473 6.60 -5.41 12.60
C ASP A 473 6.98 -6.06 11.26
N LEU A 474 8.15 -5.75 10.67
CA LEU A 474 8.68 -6.43 9.48
C LEU A 474 9.08 -7.87 9.79
N VAL A 475 9.76 -8.09 10.91
CA VAL A 475 10.15 -9.42 11.40
C VAL A 475 8.92 -10.29 11.63
N ALA A 476 7.87 -9.72 12.23
CA ALA A 476 6.58 -10.37 12.44
C ALA A 476 5.91 -10.82 11.14
N THR A 477 6.19 -10.15 10.02
CA THR A 477 5.73 -10.56 8.68
C THR A 477 6.76 -11.40 7.92
N ASN A 478 7.77 -11.99 8.55
CA ASN A 478 8.81 -12.80 7.90
C ASN A 478 9.75 -12.01 6.98
N ILE A 479 9.96 -10.72 7.25
CA ILE A 479 10.85 -9.87 6.45
C ILE A 479 12.06 -9.42 7.28
N PHE A 480 13.25 -9.72 6.77
CA PHE A 480 14.50 -9.13 7.23
C PHE A 480 14.87 -7.94 6.31
N PRO A 481 15.06 -6.71 6.83
CA PRO A 481 15.31 -5.54 6.00
C PRO A 481 16.67 -5.53 5.28
N GLY A 482 17.68 -6.25 5.77
CA GLY A 482 19.06 -6.11 5.28
C GLY A 482 19.72 -4.87 5.87
N ASP A 483 20.01 -3.86 5.03
CA ASP A 483 20.56 -2.57 5.45
C ASP A 483 19.56 -1.76 6.29
N MET A 484 19.69 -1.87 7.62
CA MET A 484 18.82 -1.20 8.59
C MET A 484 19.20 0.25 8.89
N LEU A 485 20.13 0.87 8.15
CA LEU A 485 20.53 2.26 8.40
C LEU A 485 19.36 3.24 8.32
N TRP A 486 19.39 4.29 9.14
CA TRP A 486 18.37 5.34 9.23
C TRP A 486 17.98 5.95 7.86
N LYS A 487 18.92 6.00 6.92
CA LYS A 487 18.71 6.55 5.56
C LYS A 487 17.78 5.71 4.68
N ASN A 488 17.52 4.45 5.03
CA ASN A 488 16.66 3.53 4.26
C ASN A 488 15.22 3.49 4.77
N PHE A 489 14.94 4.29 5.81
CA PHE A 489 13.63 4.45 6.42
C PHE A 489 13.14 5.88 6.24
N GLY A 490 11.82 6.03 6.15
CA GLY A 490 11.15 7.30 5.98
C GLY A 490 10.05 7.51 6.99
N VAL A 491 9.86 8.77 7.38
CA VAL A 491 8.79 9.20 8.29
C VAL A 491 7.63 9.71 7.45
N THR A 492 6.44 9.16 7.72
CA THR A 492 5.17 9.64 7.16
C THR A 492 4.69 10.89 7.90
N ARG A 493 3.73 11.61 7.32
CA ARG A 493 3.08 12.75 8.00
C ARG A 493 2.44 12.38 9.35
N GLY A 494 1.97 11.13 9.49
CA GLY A 494 1.40 10.60 10.74
C GLY A 494 2.45 10.12 11.75
N GLY A 495 3.75 10.32 11.49
CA GLY A 495 4.83 9.90 12.38
C GLY A 495 5.18 8.41 12.32
N LYS A 496 4.56 7.64 11.41
CA LYS A 496 4.93 6.24 11.15
C LYS A 496 6.24 6.14 10.38
N VAL A 497 7.11 5.23 10.80
CA VAL A 497 8.35 4.86 10.12
C VAL A 497 8.09 3.71 9.14
N VAL A 498 8.55 3.88 7.89
CA VAL A 498 8.35 2.97 6.76
C VAL A 498 9.67 2.75 6.05
N PHE A 499 10.01 1.50 5.79
CA PHE A 499 11.15 1.04 5.02
C PHE A 499 10.90 1.19 3.51
N TYR A 500 11.91 1.63 2.76
CA TYR A 500 11.78 1.90 1.32
C TYR A 500 12.97 1.48 0.47
N ASP A 501 14.04 0.90 1.03
CA ASP A 501 15.15 0.36 0.24
C ASP A 501 15.04 -1.16 0.19
N TYR A 502 14.91 -1.76 -0.98
CA TYR A 502 14.51 -3.17 -1.09
C TYR A 502 15.59 -4.05 -1.73
N ASP A 503 16.78 -3.52 -2.01
CA ASP A 503 17.86 -4.28 -2.66
C ASP A 503 18.38 -5.43 -1.79
N GLU A 504 18.41 -5.26 -0.46
CA GLU A 504 18.93 -6.26 0.49
C GLU A 504 17.85 -6.99 1.31
N ILE A 505 16.58 -6.83 0.95
CA ILE A 505 15.49 -7.49 1.69
C ILE A 505 15.55 -9.01 1.52
N GLU A 506 15.43 -9.75 2.61
CA GLU A 506 15.37 -11.22 2.61
C GLU A 506 14.20 -11.73 3.44
N TYR A 507 13.78 -12.98 3.21
CA TYR A 507 12.88 -13.63 4.15
C TYR A 507 13.63 -13.91 5.44
N LEU A 508 12.99 -13.63 6.58
CA LEU A 508 13.59 -13.90 7.88
C LEU A 508 14.00 -15.37 7.99
N THR A 509 13.17 -16.30 7.52
CA THR A 509 13.44 -17.75 7.53
C THR A 509 14.66 -18.20 6.74
N ASP A 510 15.15 -17.37 5.81
CA ASP A 510 16.27 -17.66 4.92
C ASP A 510 17.62 -17.18 5.47
N CYS A 511 17.60 -16.31 6.49
CA CYS A 511 18.77 -15.79 7.19
C CYS A 511 19.30 -16.76 8.26
N ASN A 512 20.58 -16.64 8.60
CA ASN A 512 21.20 -17.39 9.68
C ASN A 512 21.67 -16.42 10.78
N PHE A 513 20.88 -16.28 11.84
CA PHE A 513 21.19 -15.39 12.96
C PHE A 513 22.14 -16.06 13.94
N ARG A 514 23.31 -15.45 14.14
CA ARG A 514 24.40 -15.97 14.96
C ARG A 514 24.89 -14.91 15.94
N GLU A 515 25.50 -15.37 17.01
CA GLU A 515 26.32 -14.54 17.89
C GLU A 515 27.75 -14.49 17.34
N VAL A 516 28.41 -13.35 17.52
CA VAL A 516 29.82 -13.14 17.23
C VAL A 516 30.61 -14.05 18.19
N PRO A 517 31.44 -14.95 17.65
CA PRO A 517 32.27 -15.81 18.48
C PRO A 517 33.16 -14.97 19.42
N GLN A 518 33.21 -15.36 20.70
CA GLN A 518 34.10 -14.72 21.67
C GLN A 518 35.57 -14.98 21.28
N PRO A 519 36.45 -13.96 21.32
CA PRO A 519 37.85 -14.14 20.99
C PRO A 519 38.50 -15.13 21.96
N ARG A 520 39.32 -16.04 21.43
CA ARG A 520 39.99 -17.09 22.22
C ARG A 520 41.37 -16.66 22.68
N THR A 521 41.95 -15.66 22.01
CA THR A 521 43.29 -15.12 22.29
C THR A 521 43.27 -13.59 22.21
N GLU A 522 44.25 -12.95 22.85
CA GLU A 522 44.43 -11.47 22.77
C GLU A 522 44.69 -11.00 21.33
N GLU A 523 45.36 -11.83 20.51
CA GLU A 523 45.58 -11.56 19.08
C GLU A 523 44.26 -11.52 18.30
N GLU A 524 43.32 -12.41 18.60
CA GLU A 524 41.97 -12.42 17.99
C GLU A 524 41.12 -11.22 18.43
N GLU A 525 41.28 -10.73 19.67
CA GLU A 525 40.59 -9.55 20.19
C GLU A 525 41.08 -8.25 19.54
N MET A 526 42.39 -8.16 19.24
CA MET A 526 43.00 -6.98 18.61
C MET A 526 43.00 -7.03 17.07
N SER A 527 42.53 -8.13 16.47
CA SER A 527 42.52 -8.31 15.01
C SER A 527 41.60 -7.31 14.32
N GLY A 528 42.12 -6.65 13.27
CA GLY A 528 41.31 -5.86 12.33
C GLY A 528 40.55 -6.71 11.31
N ASP A 529 40.93 -7.98 11.16
CA ASP A 529 40.33 -8.96 10.25
C ASP A 529 39.40 -9.93 11.00
N ILE A 530 38.35 -10.37 10.31
CA ILE A 530 37.41 -11.37 10.84
C ILE A 530 38.08 -12.76 10.84
N TRP A 531 38.29 -13.34 12.01
CA TRP A 531 38.96 -14.64 12.20
C TRP A 531 38.02 -15.85 12.18
N TYR A 532 36.70 -15.63 12.12
CA TYR A 532 35.68 -16.67 12.02
C TYR A 532 35.01 -16.70 10.63
N SER A 533 34.45 -17.84 10.26
CA SER A 533 33.77 -17.98 8.97
C SER A 533 32.40 -17.28 8.98
N VAL A 534 32.19 -16.40 8.00
CA VAL A 534 30.94 -15.68 7.74
C VAL A 534 30.38 -16.13 6.40
N GLY A 535 29.21 -16.76 6.43
CA GLY A 535 28.46 -17.11 5.22
C GLY A 535 27.70 -15.91 4.63
N PRO A 536 27.23 -16.00 3.37
CA PRO A 536 26.54 -14.89 2.69
C PRO A 536 25.18 -14.52 3.30
N ARG A 537 24.61 -15.36 4.16
CA ARG A 537 23.33 -15.12 4.86
C ARG A 537 23.48 -15.10 6.38
N ASP A 538 24.72 -15.08 6.88
CA ASP A 538 24.99 -14.96 8.30
C ASP A 538 24.75 -13.51 8.74
N VAL A 539 23.97 -13.35 9.80
CA VAL A 539 23.62 -12.05 10.37
C VAL A 539 23.99 -12.07 11.86
N PHE A 540 24.72 -11.04 12.29
CA PHE A 540 25.21 -10.88 13.66
C PHE A 540 24.57 -9.64 14.31
N PRO A 541 23.43 -9.78 15.01
CA PRO A 541 22.66 -8.62 15.45
C PRO A 541 23.38 -7.65 16.39
N GLU A 542 24.31 -8.12 17.20
CA GLU A 542 25.09 -7.25 18.08
C GLU A 542 25.94 -6.22 17.30
N THR A 543 26.33 -6.55 16.06
CA THR A 543 27.12 -5.65 15.21
C THR A 543 26.32 -4.46 14.71
N PHE A 544 24.98 -4.47 14.80
CA PHE A 544 24.16 -3.32 14.42
C PHE A 544 24.37 -2.12 15.34
N GLY A 545 24.71 -2.34 16.61
CA GLY A 545 24.87 -1.30 17.63
C GLY A 545 25.89 -0.23 17.22
N PRO A 546 27.15 -0.59 16.92
CA PRO A 546 28.17 0.36 16.46
C PRO A 546 27.76 1.21 15.25
N PHE A 547 27.02 0.65 14.29
CA PHE A 547 26.61 1.38 13.07
C PHE A 547 25.36 2.25 13.26
N LEU A 548 24.40 1.81 14.07
CA LEU A 548 23.13 2.51 14.27
C LEU A 548 23.19 3.53 15.42
N LEU A 549 23.95 3.23 16.47
CA LEU A 549 23.86 3.89 17.78
C LEU A 549 25.06 4.79 18.09
N GLY A 550 25.63 5.43 17.07
CA GLY A 550 26.79 6.31 17.23
C GLY A 550 26.54 7.56 18.08
N HIS A 551 25.30 8.08 18.12
CA HIS A 551 24.95 9.26 18.92
C HIS A 551 24.39 8.86 20.29
N PRO A 552 24.93 9.35 21.43
CA PRO A 552 24.51 8.94 22.78
C PRO A 552 23.01 9.06 23.05
N ALA A 553 22.40 10.20 22.69
CA ALA A 553 20.96 10.40 22.88
C ALA A 553 20.09 9.37 22.12
N VAL A 554 20.51 8.97 20.92
CA VAL A 554 19.81 7.95 20.12
C VAL A 554 20.02 6.56 20.74
N ARG A 555 21.26 6.27 21.14
CA ARG A 555 21.65 5.02 21.81
C ARG A 555 20.84 4.79 23.08
N ASP A 556 20.74 5.78 23.95
CA ASP A 556 20.06 5.65 25.25
C ASP A 556 18.58 5.28 25.08
N ILE A 557 17.91 5.92 24.12
CA ILE A 557 16.49 5.65 23.82
C ILE A 557 16.34 4.27 23.20
N PHE A 558 17.20 3.94 22.22
CA PHE A 558 17.15 2.64 21.54
C PHE A 558 17.39 1.49 22.53
N MET A 559 18.44 1.56 23.34
CA MET A 559 18.77 0.52 24.32
C MET A 559 17.67 0.35 25.36
N ARG A 560 16.95 1.41 25.74
CA ARG A 560 15.83 1.32 26.69
C ARG A 560 14.64 0.52 26.16
N HIS A 561 14.39 0.56 24.85
CA HIS A 561 13.13 0.05 24.27
C HIS A 561 13.31 -1.10 23.27
N HIS A 562 14.51 -1.24 22.71
CA HIS A 562 14.81 -2.07 21.54
C HIS A 562 16.16 -2.80 21.64
N ALA A 563 16.72 -2.97 22.84
CA ALA A 563 17.95 -3.75 23.03
C ALA A 563 17.83 -5.19 22.49
N ASP A 564 16.64 -5.77 22.54
CA ASP A 564 16.31 -7.09 22.00
C ASP A 564 16.64 -7.23 20.50
N LEU A 565 16.61 -6.14 19.73
CA LEU A 565 16.99 -6.18 18.31
C LEU A 565 18.48 -6.47 18.08
N LEU A 566 19.33 -6.30 19.11
CA LEU A 566 20.75 -6.61 19.08
C LEU A 566 21.05 -8.06 19.52
N GLU A 567 20.04 -8.83 19.93
CA GLU A 567 20.19 -10.19 20.45
C GLU A 567 19.80 -11.22 19.39
N ALA A 568 20.68 -12.18 19.09
CA ALA A 568 20.39 -13.22 18.09
C ALA A 568 19.20 -14.12 18.48
N GLU A 569 18.90 -14.25 19.77
CA GLU A 569 17.76 -15.02 20.28
C GLU A 569 16.41 -14.45 19.82
N PHE A 570 16.25 -13.12 19.83
CA PHE A 570 15.03 -12.45 19.34
C PHE A 570 14.69 -12.90 17.91
N TRP A 571 15.66 -12.83 17.01
CA TRP A 571 15.48 -13.17 15.60
C TRP A 571 15.21 -14.68 15.40
N ARG A 572 15.96 -15.54 16.10
CA ARG A 572 15.76 -17.01 16.08
C ARG A 572 14.38 -17.40 16.62
N GLY A 573 13.91 -16.74 17.67
CA GLY A 573 12.58 -16.96 18.24
C GLY A 573 11.47 -16.67 17.24
N HIS A 574 11.58 -15.56 16.50
CA HIS A 574 10.65 -15.25 15.41
C HIS A 574 10.75 -16.23 14.23
N GLN A 575 11.96 -16.66 13.85
CA GLN A 575 12.13 -17.70 12.82
C GLN A 575 11.42 -19.01 13.20
N SER A 576 11.54 -19.47 14.44
CA SER A 576 10.87 -20.69 14.90
C SER A 576 9.36 -20.55 14.78
N ARG A 577 8.79 -19.47 15.33
CA ARG A 577 7.34 -19.22 15.29
C ARG A 577 6.78 -19.21 13.86
N ILE A 578 7.49 -18.57 12.94
CA ILE A 578 7.06 -18.51 11.53
C ILE A 578 7.13 -19.90 10.89
N ARG A 579 8.16 -20.69 11.19
CA ARG A 579 8.28 -22.08 10.71
C ARG A 579 7.19 -22.99 11.30
N ASP A 580 6.77 -22.73 12.53
CA ASP A 580 5.66 -23.40 13.20
C ASP A 580 4.28 -22.94 12.67
N GLY A 581 4.25 -22.00 11.73
CA GLY A 581 3.03 -21.51 11.08
C GLY A 581 2.27 -20.45 11.89
N HIS A 582 2.88 -19.89 12.93
CA HIS A 582 2.26 -18.80 13.71
C HIS A 582 2.36 -17.48 12.94
N PHE A 583 1.21 -16.86 12.70
CA PHE A 583 1.10 -15.53 12.10
C PHE A 583 0.89 -14.50 13.20
N LEU A 584 1.81 -13.55 13.35
CA LEU A 584 1.68 -12.47 14.33
C LEU A 584 0.72 -11.38 13.84
N ASP A 585 -0.06 -10.79 14.76
CA ASP A 585 -1.02 -9.75 14.43
C ASP A 585 -0.39 -8.34 14.48
N VAL A 586 -0.39 -7.64 13.34
CA VAL A 586 0.16 -6.29 13.21
C VAL A 586 -0.96 -5.26 13.03
N PHE A 587 -1.36 -4.62 14.13
CA PHE A 587 -2.48 -3.67 14.14
C PHE A 587 -2.11 -2.27 13.62
N PRO A 588 -2.99 -1.61 12.82
CA PRO A 588 -2.81 -0.23 12.36
C PRO A 588 -3.04 0.85 13.43
N TYR A 589 -3.50 0.48 14.60
CA TYR A 589 -3.99 1.38 15.63
C TYR A 589 -3.40 1.02 16.99
N GLU A 590 -3.37 2.00 17.88
CA GLU A 590 -2.81 1.85 19.22
C GLU A 590 -3.73 1.06 20.15
N ARG A 591 -3.15 0.46 21.20
CA ARG A 591 -3.90 -0.28 22.24
C ARG A 591 -4.98 0.57 22.93
N SER A 592 -4.82 1.90 22.96
CA SER A 592 -5.82 2.84 23.49
C SER A 592 -7.17 2.82 22.75
N ARG A 593 -7.21 2.19 21.56
CA ARG A 593 -8.42 2.00 20.75
C ARG A 593 -9.12 0.67 21.02
N PHE A 594 -8.50 -0.24 21.76
CA PHE A 594 -9.07 -1.56 22.04
C PHE A 594 -10.30 -1.39 22.95
N LEU A 595 -11.32 -2.20 22.70
CA LEU A 595 -12.54 -2.20 23.53
C LEU A 595 -12.35 -3.02 24.81
N HIS A 596 -11.50 -4.05 24.76
CA HIS A 596 -11.22 -4.94 25.88
C HIS A 596 -9.99 -4.49 26.67
N ALA A 597 -10.00 -4.73 27.98
CA ALA A 597 -8.81 -4.60 28.80
C ALA A 597 -7.88 -5.79 28.55
N GLY A 598 -6.64 -5.53 28.15
CA GLY A 598 -5.70 -6.56 27.69
C GLY A 598 -5.87 -6.90 26.21
N ASP A 599 -5.10 -7.87 25.72
CA ASP A 599 -5.04 -8.18 24.29
C ASP A 599 -6.15 -9.15 23.81
N ALA A 600 -7.13 -9.49 24.66
CA ALA A 600 -8.16 -10.50 24.37
C ALA A 600 -7.58 -11.84 23.83
N GLY A 601 -6.36 -12.16 24.25
CA GLY A 601 -5.59 -13.32 23.81
C GLY A 601 -5.14 -13.32 22.37
N LEU A 602 -5.18 -12.16 21.71
CA LEU A 602 -4.49 -11.94 20.46
C LEU A 602 -2.98 -12.10 20.72
N ASP A 603 -2.27 -12.70 19.76
CA ASP A 603 -0.81 -12.84 19.81
C ASP A 603 -0.17 -11.46 19.52
N THR A 604 -0.29 -10.56 20.49
CA THR A 604 0.32 -9.23 20.50
C THR A 604 1.50 -9.15 21.46
N GLN A 605 1.85 -10.28 22.08
CA GLN A 605 3.07 -10.40 22.88
C GLN A 605 4.28 -10.18 21.98
N ARG A 606 4.69 -8.91 21.88
CA ARG A 606 6.07 -8.52 21.67
C ARG A 606 6.85 -9.24 22.76
N PHE A 607 7.81 -10.07 22.34
CA PHE A 607 8.68 -10.85 23.22
C PHE A 607 9.05 -10.03 24.48
N GLU A 608 8.51 -10.42 25.63
CA GLU A 608 9.24 -10.25 26.88
C GLU A 608 10.12 -11.48 26.96
N ILE A 609 11.39 -11.34 26.57
CA ILE A 609 12.39 -12.37 26.86
C ILE A 609 12.48 -12.43 28.39
N PRO A 610 12.09 -13.55 29.04
CA PRO A 610 12.26 -13.67 30.48
C PRO A 610 13.76 -13.62 30.77
N ALA A 611 14.19 -12.76 31.70
CA ALA A 611 15.59 -12.58 32.09
C ALA A 611 16.27 -13.84 32.71
N ASN A 612 15.68 -15.03 32.57
CA ASN A 612 16.11 -16.29 33.19
C ASN A 612 16.50 -17.40 32.17
N SER A 613 16.68 -17.10 30.88
CA SER A 613 17.23 -18.07 29.92
C SER A 613 18.76 -18.03 29.78
N LEU A 614 19.47 -17.24 30.59
CA LEU A 614 20.93 -17.35 30.76
C LEU A 614 21.25 -18.19 32.00
N ALA A 615 21.34 -19.50 31.82
CA ALA A 615 22.00 -20.43 32.74
C ALA A 615 23.00 -21.29 31.97
#